data_AF-B8LD86-F1
#
_entry.id   AF-B8LD86-F1
#
_cell.length_a   1.000
_cell.length_b   1.000
_cell.length_c   1.000
_cell.angle_alpha   90.00
_cell.angle_beta   90.00
_cell.angle_gamma   90.00
#
_symmetry.space_group_name_H-M   'P 1'
#
loop_
_entity.id
_entity.type
_entity.pdbx_description
1 polymer ?
#
loop_
_entity_poly.entity_id
_entity_poly.type
_entity_poly.pdbx_seq_one_letter_code
_entity_poly.pdbx_strand_id
1 'polypeptide(L)'
;MRGIAVALLITLSIFSLLSLLLQHRFHLSLSSADDVHVNVDQSMEVKGLIHHSSPTTNITAVVTVGSKSDERTSKLADGCYHVFLDVGSNIGMHARFLYETTSFPRALIARTVFMNQFGPEQLRDNRDICIFSFEPNPSHNERHAEMRKVYAAMGWRYYPINAGVGDADGSLTFYHVGDDLGFTTLKSSCRKECISEQVHVYRLSDWIDREVHGREVPATKFSNDLFQKGPRVVMKMDIEMMEWLVLPDIVRSGVLCRDIDALMGEFHLEIQWFLYPIHFPDRNLTLHNYTEATVLKDELLGKIEQTPNCKTQIAMQDDETHGNDGVPWPKPST
;
A
#
# COMPACT_ATOMS: atom_id res chain seq x y z
N MET A 1 6.32 53.03 -19.45
CA MET A 1 5.34 52.10 -20.07
C MET A 1 5.78 51.65 -21.47
N ARG A 2 6.90 50.92 -21.59
CA ARG A 2 7.32 50.26 -22.85
C ARG A 2 7.92 48.85 -22.66
N GLY A 3 8.06 48.37 -21.42
CA GLY A 3 8.64 47.05 -21.11
C GLY A 3 7.64 45.90 -20.99
N ILE A 4 6.34 46.16 -20.87
CA ILE A 4 5.33 45.11 -20.62
C ILE A 4 4.80 44.49 -21.93
N ALA A 5 4.87 45.23 -23.06
CA ALA A 5 4.35 44.76 -24.33
C ALA A 5 5.21 43.67 -25.01
N VAL A 6 6.51 43.59 -24.71
CA VAL A 6 7.42 42.61 -25.33
C VAL A 6 7.30 41.22 -24.66
N ALA A 7 6.98 41.17 -23.37
CA ALA A 7 6.81 39.92 -22.64
C ALA A 7 5.54 39.15 -23.07
N LEU A 8 4.47 39.85 -23.48
CA LEU A 8 3.23 39.20 -23.92
C LEU A 8 3.33 38.58 -25.34
N LEU A 9 4.22 39.08 -26.19
CA LEU A 9 4.40 38.55 -27.55
C LEU A 9 5.22 37.25 -27.61
N ILE A 10 6.09 37.04 -26.61
CA ILE A 10 6.92 35.83 -26.51
C ILE A 10 6.12 34.65 -25.93
N THR A 11 5.15 34.89 -25.03
CA THR A 11 4.32 33.83 -24.45
C THR A 11 3.29 33.27 -25.44
N LEU A 12 2.75 34.10 -26.33
CA LEU A 12 1.79 33.68 -27.36
C LEU A 12 2.42 32.83 -28.47
N SER A 13 3.72 32.97 -28.74
CA SER A 13 4.42 32.21 -29.79
C SER A 13 4.84 30.80 -29.31
N ILE A 14 5.07 30.61 -28.01
CA ILE A 14 5.39 29.30 -27.42
C ILE A 14 4.15 28.39 -27.34
N PHE A 15 2.96 28.95 -27.08
CA PHE A 15 1.71 28.18 -27.02
C PHE A 15 1.28 27.60 -28.38
N SER A 16 1.52 28.31 -29.48
CA SER A 16 1.21 27.79 -30.83
C SER A 16 2.14 26.66 -31.25
N LEU A 17 3.41 26.64 -30.80
CA LEU A 17 4.34 25.55 -31.11
C LEU A 17 4.01 24.26 -30.34
N LEU A 18 3.53 24.39 -29.10
CA LEU A 18 3.14 23.24 -28.27
C LEU A 18 1.87 22.54 -28.79
N SER A 19 0.92 23.31 -29.35
CA SER A 19 -0.31 22.76 -29.94
C SER A 19 -0.05 21.94 -31.21
N LEU A 20 0.92 22.35 -32.05
CA LEU A 20 1.30 21.59 -33.24
C LEU A 20 2.01 20.26 -32.91
N LEU A 21 2.77 20.20 -31.81
CA LEU A 21 3.47 18.98 -31.40
C LEU A 21 2.54 17.92 -30.78
N LEU A 22 1.42 18.34 -30.17
CA LEU A 22 0.43 17.39 -29.63
C LEU A 22 -0.43 16.72 -30.73
N GLN A 23 -0.66 17.37 -31.86
CA GLN A 23 -1.47 16.79 -32.95
C GLN A 23 -0.74 15.70 -33.76
N HIS A 24 0.59 15.59 -33.65
CA HIS A 24 1.36 14.55 -34.36
C HIS A 24 1.56 13.24 -33.60
N ARG A 25 1.10 13.11 -32.35
CA ARG A 25 1.21 11.85 -31.58
C ARG A 25 -0.03 10.94 -31.62
N PHE A 26 -1.11 11.33 -32.32
CA PHE A 26 -2.38 10.59 -32.32
C PHE A 26 -2.67 9.73 -33.56
N HIS A 27 -1.70 9.53 -34.45
CA HIS A 27 -1.85 8.59 -35.57
C HIS A 27 -0.67 7.62 -35.62
N LEU A 28 -0.93 6.39 -35.16
CA LEU A 28 -0.20 5.10 -35.29
C LEU A 28 -0.56 4.35 -33.98
N SER A 29 -1.31 3.24 -33.91
CA SER A 29 -1.48 2.11 -34.81
C SER A 29 -2.72 1.32 -34.35
N LEU A 30 -3.66 1.06 -35.25
CA LEU A 30 -4.71 0.04 -35.12
C LEU A 30 -4.40 -1.07 -36.14
N SER A 31 -4.13 -2.30 -35.68
CA SER A 31 -4.29 -3.53 -36.47
C SER A 31 -4.33 -4.72 -35.51
N SER A 32 -5.52 -5.27 -35.31
CA SER A 32 -5.97 -6.60 -35.79
C SER A 32 -5.70 -7.73 -34.80
N ALA A 33 -6.80 -8.20 -34.22
CA ALA A 33 -6.93 -9.45 -33.49
C ALA A 33 -6.75 -10.65 -34.43
N ASP A 34 -6.21 -11.74 -33.88
CA ASP A 34 -6.49 -13.10 -34.32
C ASP A 34 -6.60 -14.01 -33.10
N ASP A 35 -7.79 -14.59 -32.95
CA ASP A 35 -8.16 -15.60 -31.95
C ASP A 35 -7.53 -16.95 -32.28
N VAL A 36 -6.91 -17.59 -31.29
CA VAL A 36 -6.60 -19.03 -31.34
C VAL A 36 -7.15 -19.71 -30.10
N HIS A 37 -8.27 -20.40 -30.28
CA HIS A 37 -8.81 -21.36 -29.33
C HIS A 37 -7.93 -22.61 -29.28
N VAL A 38 -7.39 -22.94 -28.11
CA VAL A 38 -6.82 -24.27 -27.84
C VAL A 38 -7.66 -24.92 -26.75
N ASN A 39 -8.31 -26.01 -27.14
CA ASN A 39 -9.11 -26.90 -26.31
C ASN A 39 -8.19 -28.06 -25.88
N VAL A 40 -8.01 -28.30 -24.58
CA VAL A 40 -7.34 -29.51 -24.08
C VAL A 40 -8.21 -30.14 -23.00
N ASP A 41 -8.94 -31.15 -23.44
CA ASP A 41 -9.65 -32.12 -22.63
C ASP A 41 -8.77 -33.37 -22.56
N GLN A 42 -8.31 -33.77 -21.36
CA GLN A 42 -7.77 -35.10 -21.12
C GLN A 42 -8.18 -35.58 -19.72
N SER A 43 -9.18 -36.46 -19.74
CA SER A 43 -9.58 -37.35 -18.66
C SER A 43 -8.56 -38.50 -18.52
N MET A 44 -8.10 -38.75 -17.30
CA MET A 44 -7.31 -39.93 -16.96
C MET A 44 -8.25 -41.05 -16.47
N GLU A 45 -8.32 -42.11 -17.26
CA GLU A 45 -8.96 -43.39 -16.95
C GLU A 45 -7.94 -44.30 -16.23
N VAL A 46 -8.25 -44.77 -15.01
CA VAL A 46 -7.48 -45.84 -14.35
C VAL A 46 -8.37 -47.07 -14.17
N LYS A 47 -8.09 -48.09 -14.97
CA LYS A 47 -8.65 -49.44 -14.86
C LYS A 47 -7.90 -50.25 -13.81
N GLY A 48 -8.66 -50.90 -12.92
CA GLY A 48 -8.15 -51.93 -12.00
C GLY A 48 -9.26 -52.91 -11.62
N LEU A 49 -9.32 -54.04 -12.33
CA LEU A 49 -10.09 -55.23 -11.97
C LEU A 49 -9.34 -56.01 -10.88
N ILE A 50 -9.98 -56.38 -9.76
CA ILE A 50 -9.84 -57.69 -9.11
C ILE A 50 -11.18 -58.11 -8.48
N HIS A 51 -11.60 -59.33 -8.79
CA HIS A 51 -12.79 -60.04 -8.33
C HIS A 51 -12.46 -60.83 -7.05
N HIS A 52 -13.30 -60.78 -6.01
CA HIS A 52 -13.68 -61.96 -5.20
C HIS A 52 -14.88 -61.67 -4.29
N SER A 53 -15.68 -62.71 -4.08
CA SER A 53 -17.06 -62.71 -3.61
C SER A 53 -17.25 -63.19 -2.15
N SER A 54 -18.20 -62.52 -1.46
CA SER A 54 -19.13 -62.99 -0.39
C SER A 54 -18.71 -62.91 1.10
N PRO A 55 -19.66 -62.85 2.07
CA PRO A 55 -21.04 -62.33 2.05
C PRO A 55 -21.38 -61.33 3.20
N THR A 56 -22.39 -60.49 2.95
CA THR A 56 -23.31 -59.75 3.86
C THR A 56 -22.99 -59.61 5.35
N THR A 57 -22.81 -58.35 5.80
CA THR A 57 -23.25 -57.90 7.13
C THR A 57 -23.78 -56.47 7.01
N ASN A 58 -25.08 -56.29 7.24
CA ASN A 58 -25.73 -54.99 7.30
C ASN A 58 -25.24 -54.23 8.54
N ILE A 59 -24.32 -53.29 8.36
CA ILE A 59 -24.04 -52.27 9.36
C ILE A 59 -24.61 -50.97 8.83
N THR A 60 -25.77 -50.59 9.34
CA THR A 60 -26.35 -49.27 9.15
C THR A 60 -25.48 -48.28 9.93
N ALA A 61 -24.37 -47.86 9.34
CA ALA A 61 -23.61 -46.72 9.83
C ALA A 61 -24.45 -45.47 9.55
N VAL A 62 -25.14 -44.97 10.58
CA VAL A 62 -25.65 -43.61 10.59
C VAL A 62 -24.42 -42.72 10.55
N VAL A 63 -23.99 -42.35 9.33
CA VAL A 63 -23.03 -41.28 9.12
C VAL A 63 -23.79 -40.01 9.45
N THR A 64 -23.72 -39.59 10.71
CA THR A 64 -23.91 -38.19 11.07
C THR A 64 -22.85 -37.41 10.33
N VAL A 65 -23.23 -36.91 9.15
CA VAL A 65 -22.55 -35.80 8.50
C VAL A 65 -22.80 -34.61 9.41
N GLY A 66 -21.98 -34.50 10.47
CA GLY A 66 -21.81 -33.23 11.15
C GLY A 66 -21.18 -32.31 10.13
N SER A 67 -21.98 -31.45 9.51
CA SER A 67 -21.46 -30.30 8.79
C SER A 67 -20.73 -29.45 9.83
N LYS A 68 -19.43 -29.68 9.97
CA LYS A 68 -18.54 -28.60 10.37
C LYS A 68 -18.69 -27.57 9.26
N SER A 69 -19.53 -26.58 9.49
CA SER A 69 -19.37 -25.30 8.80
C SER A 69 -17.91 -24.96 8.94
N ASP A 70 -17.19 -24.83 7.82
CA ASP A 70 -15.86 -24.24 7.80
C ASP A 70 -15.95 -22.90 8.54
N GLU A 71 -15.49 -22.87 9.79
CA GLU A 71 -15.43 -21.66 10.57
C GLU A 71 -14.27 -20.87 9.99
N ARG A 72 -14.59 -20.06 8.97
CA ARG A 72 -13.67 -19.11 8.36
C ARG A 72 -13.02 -18.31 9.50
N THR A 73 -11.69 -18.40 9.61
CA THR A 73 -10.93 -17.58 10.55
C THR A 73 -11.20 -16.11 10.25
N SER A 74 -11.63 -15.35 11.26
CA SER A 74 -11.85 -13.90 11.15
C SER A 74 -10.52 -13.20 10.80
N LYS A 75 -10.59 -12.29 9.83
CA LYS A 75 -9.48 -11.46 9.37
C LYS A 75 -9.51 -10.11 10.07
N LEU A 76 -8.34 -9.47 10.25
CA LEU A 76 -8.26 -8.15 10.86
C LEU A 76 -9.06 -7.07 10.10
N ALA A 77 -9.16 -7.16 8.77
CA ALA A 77 -9.92 -6.21 7.97
C ALA A 77 -11.41 -6.57 7.79
N ASP A 78 -11.90 -7.65 8.38
CA ASP A 78 -13.34 -7.95 8.34
C ASP A 78 -14.14 -6.79 8.99
N GLY A 79 -15.22 -6.37 8.33
CA GLY A 79 -16.03 -5.21 8.70
C GLY A 79 -15.44 -3.85 8.26
N CYS A 80 -14.28 -3.80 7.62
CA CYS A 80 -13.70 -2.56 7.08
C CYS A 80 -14.22 -2.30 5.66
N TYR A 81 -15.02 -1.23 5.47
CA TYR A 81 -15.49 -0.84 4.14
C TYR A 81 -14.31 -0.33 3.30
N HIS A 82 -13.63 0.68 3.81
CA HIS A 82 -12.34 1.15 3.29
C HIS A 82 -11.19 0.69 4.19
N VAL A 83 -10.03 0.48 3.57
CA VAL A 83 -8.79 0.14 4.25
C VAL A 83 -7.71 1.13 3.82
N PHE A 84 -6.99 1.67 4.79
CA PHE A 84 -5.75 2.40 4.58
C PHE A 84 -4.61 1.65 5.27
N LEU A 85 -3.57 1.31 4.51
CA LEU A 85 -2.35 0.71 5.00
C LEU A 85 -1.31 1.84 5.11
N ASP A 86 -0.96 2.21 6.33
CA ASP A 86 0.06 3.21 6.62
C ASP A 86 1.37 2.48 6.92
N VAL A 87 2.18 2.26 5.88
CA VAL A 87 3.35 1.39 5.93
C VAL A 87 4.60 2.25 6.14
N GLY A 88 5.15 2.16 7.35
CA GLY A 88 6.14 3.10 7.89
C GLY A 88 5.46 4.38 8.34
N SER A 89 4.63 4.27 9.38
CA SER A 89 3.75 5.36 9.78
C SER A 89 4.44 6.48 10.55
N ASN A 90 5.68 6.26 11.02
CA ASN A 90 6.43 7.17 11.88
C ASN A 90 5.55 7.62 13.06
N ILE A 91 5.38 8.93 13.30
CA ILE A 91 4.48 9.44 14.34
C ILE A 91 2.97 9.39 13.97
N GLY A 92 2.59 8.73 12.87
CA GLY A 92 1.22 8.49 12.43
C GLY A 92 0.55 9.65 11.70
N MET A 93 1.32 10.53 11.05
CA MET A 93 0.77 11.74 10.41
C MET A 93 -0.20 11.45 9.28
N HIS A 94 0.06 10.43 8.46
CA HIS A 94 -0.82 10.07 7.35
C HIS A 94 -2.20 9.60 7.83
N ALA A 95 -2.27 8.90 8.97
CA ALA A 95 -3.54 8.62 9.63
C ALA A 95 -4.28 9.90 10.05
N ARG A 96 -3.56 10.88 10.62
CA ARG A 96 -4.14 12.18 10.98
C ARG A 96 -4.59 12.97 9.75
N PHE A 97 -3.84 12.95 8.65
CA PHE A 97 -4.23 13.61 7.39
C PHE A 97 -5.51 13.02 6.80
N LEU A 98 -5.74 11.70 6.99
CA LEU A 98 -6.94 11.03 6.51
C LEU A 98 -8.17 11.33 7.38
N TYR A 99 -8.03 11.25 8.71
CA TYR A 99 -9.12 11.36 9.67
C TYR A 99 -9.42 12.80 10.11
N GLU A 100 -8.42 13.64 10.25
CA GLU A 100 -8.51 14.98 10.85
C GLU A 100 -8.26 16.08 9.82
N THR A 101 -8.93 16.00 8.67
CA THR A 101 -8.56 16.80 7.50
C THR A 101 -8.57 18.32 7.73
N THR A 102 -9.47 18.81 8.58
CA THR A 102 -9.58 20.24 8.93
C THR A 102 -8.39 20.75 9.74
N SER A 103 -7.72 19.87 10.48
CA SER A 103 -6.51 20.17 11.24
C SER A 103 -5.25 20.25 10.37
N PHE A 104 -5.27 19.61 9.20
CA PHE A 104 -4.11 19.48 8.31
C PHE A 104 -4.40 20.00 6.90
N PRO A 105 -4.82 21.28 6.74
CA PRO A 105 -5.21 21.80 5.44
C PRO A 105 -4.05 21.87 4.43
N ARG A 106 -2.79 21.79 4.89
CA ARG A 106 -1.59 21.87 4.05
C ARG A 106 -1.03 20.51 3.60
N ALA A 107 -1.58 19.39 4.08
CA ALA A 107 -1.20 18.04 3.63
C ALA A 107 -1.83 17.72 2.26
N LEU A 108 -1.48 18.52 1.24
CA LEU A 108 -2.19 18.54 -0.04
C LEU A 108 -2.03 17.25 -0.84
N ILE A 109 -0.87 16.60 -0.77
CA ILE A 109 -0.56 15.43 -1.58
C ILE A 109 -1.36 14.25 -1.04
N ALA A 110 -1.19 13.96 0.26
CA ALA A 110 -1.90 12.87 0.92
C ALA A 110 -3.43 13.06 0.82
N ARG A 111 -3.93 14.28 1.09
CA ARG A 111 -5.37 14.57 1.00
C ARG A 111 -5.91 14.42 -0.41
N THR A 112 -5.14 14.77 -1.45
CA THR A 112 -5.56 14.57 -2.84
C THR A 112 -5.74 13.09 -3.15
N VAL A 113 -4.79 12.24 -2.72
CA VAL A 113 -4.92 10.78 -2.87
C VAL A 113 -6.16 10.28 -2.13
N PHE A 114 -6.36 10.68 -0.88
CA PHE A 114 -7.52 10.25 -0.10
C PHE A 114 -8.86 10.73 -0.68
N MET A 115 -8.96 11.96 -1.15
CA MET A 115 -10.16 12.46 -1.81
C MET A 115 -10.47 11.70 -3.11
N ASN A 116 -9.43 11.35 -3.87
CA ASN A 116 -9.60 10.57 -5.09
C ASN A 116 -10.07 9.14 -4.81
N GLN A 117 -9.61 8.51 -3.73
CA GLN A 117 -9.90 7.11 -3.44
C GLN A 117 -11.14 6.92 -2.56
N PHE A 118 -11.24 7.65 -1.45
CA PHE A 118 -12.30 7.52 -0.45
C PHE A 118 -13.41 8.56 -0.61
N GLY A 119 -13.21 9.58 -1.46
CA GLY A 119 -14.19 10.61 -1.77
C GLY A 119 -13.96 11.94 -1.06
N PRO A 120 -14.72 12.99 -1.45
CA PRO A 120 -14.59 14.32 -0.86
C PRO A 120 -14.76 14.29 0.66
N GLU A 121 -13.94 15.04 1.38
CA GLU A 121 -13.87 15.00 2.85
C GLU A 121 -15.22 15.22 3.53
N GLN A 122 -16.02 16.14 3.00
CA GLN A 122 -17.37 16.46 3.47
C GLN A 122 -18.40 15.35 3.25
N LEU A 123 -18.09 14.35 2.41
CA LEU A 123 -18.94 13.19 2.14
C LEU A 123 -18.46 11.93 2.85
N ARG A 124 -17.25 11.94 3.44
CA ARG A 124 -16.66 10.79 4.12
C ARG A 124 -17.14 10.69 5.56
N ASP A 125 -17.21 9.46 6.04
CA ASP A 125 -17.34 9.15 7.47
C ASP A 125 -16.18 8.25 7.87
N ASN A 126 -15.38 8.69 8.85
CA ASN A 126 -14.19 7.95 9.28
C ASN A 126 -14.51 6.56 9.84
N ARG A 127 -15.75 6.28 10.25
CA ARG A 127 -16.18 4.93 10.70
C ARG A 127 -16.16 3.89 9.59
N ASP A 128 -16.23 4.32 8.33
CA ASP A 128 -16.14 3.44 7.17
C ASP A 128 -14.71 2.97 6.89
N ILE A 129 -13.71 3.61 7.49
CA ILE A 129 -12.30 3.37 7.20
C ILE A 129 -11.65 2.63 8.37
N CYS A 130 -10.80 1.66 8.05
CA CYS A 130 -9.83 1.09 8.97
C CYS A 130 -8.43 1.49 8.55
N ILE A 131 -7.61 1.91 9.51
CA ILE A 131 -6.20 2.17 9.29
C ILE A 131 -5.37 1.08 9.96
N PHE A 132 -4.50 0.42 9.21
CA PHE A 132 -3.48 -0.50 9.73
C PHE A 132 -2.12 0.16 9.58
N SER A 133 -1.48 0.45 10.71
CA SER A 133 -0.33 1.34 10.79
C SER A 133 0.90 0.55 11.22
N PHE A 134 1.83 0.32 10.31
CA PHE A 134 3.07 -0.41 10.60
C PHE A 134 4.15 0.57 11.04
N GLU A 135 4.58 0.45 12.29
CA GLU A 135 5.68 1.24 12.85
C GLU A 135 6.64 0.36 13.65
N PRO A 136 7.85 0.12 13.13
CA PRO A 136 8.84 -0.69 13.83
C PRO A 136 9.56 0.04 14.97
N ASN A 137 9.63 1.38 14.99
CA ASN A 137 10.35 2.15 16.01
C ASN A 137 9.58 2.15 17.35
N PRO A 138 10.13 1.54 18.41
CA PRO A 138 9.43 1.45 19.68
C PRO A 138 9.22 2.81 20.37
N SER A 139 10.01 3.84 20.02
CA SER A 139 9.82 5.20 20.53
C SER A 139 8.47 5.81 20.13
N HIS A 140 7.79 5.25 19.13
CA HIS A 140 6.47 5.70 18.68
C HIS A 140 5.31 4.88 19.26
N ASN A 141 5.58 3.77 19.96
CA ASN A 141 4.55 2.86 20.47
C ASN A 141 3.53 3.54 21.38
N GLU A 142 3.99 4.35 22.35
CA GLU A 142 3.09 5.04 23.28
C GLU A 142 2.16 6.01 22.57
N ARG A 143 2.71 6.75 21.61
CA ARG A 143 1.95 7.70 20.81
C ARG A 143 0.89 7.01 19.94
N HIS A 144 1.24 5.90 19.29
CA HIS A 144 0.30 5.10 18.51
C HIS A 144 -0.79 4.45 19.39
N ALA A 145 -0.44 4.04 20.61
CA ALA A 145 -1.41 3.54 21.58
C ALA A 145 -2.40 4.63 22.01
N GLU A 146 -1.93 5.86 22.26
CA GLU A 146 -2.81 6.99 22.57
C GLU A 146 -3.68 7.37 21.37
N MET A 147 -3.13 7.39 20.15
CA MET A 147 -3.90 7.62 18.91
C MET A 147 -5.02 6.59 18.76
N ARG A 148 -4.74 5.29 18.98
CA ARG A 148 -5.76 4.23 18.97
C ARG A 148 -6.88 4.51 19.97
N LYS A 149 -6.53 4.90 21.18
CA LYS A 149 -7.49 5.18 22.27
C LYS A 149 -8.38 6.39 21.95
N VAL A 150 -7.79 7.48 21.45
CA VAL A 150 -8.53 8.69 21.05
C VAL A 150 -9.48 8.38 19.91
N TYR A 151 -9.00 7.73 18.86
CA TYR A 151 -9.81 7.40 17.69
C TYR A 151 -10.92 6.40 18.01
N ALA A 152 -10.66 5.42 18.88
CA ALA A 152 -11.69 4.52 19.37
C ALA A 152 -12.82 5.27 20.11
N ALA A 153 -12.49 6.32 20.89
CA ALA A 153 -13.50 7.16 21.56
C ALA A 153 -14.37 7.97 20.58
N MET A 154 -13.92 8.14 19.33
CA MET A 154 -14.67 8.75 18.23
C MET A 154 -15.41 7.73 17.35
N GLY A 155 -15.27 6.43 17.67
CA GLY A 155 -15.77 5.33 16.84
C GLY A 155 -14.92 5.04 15.60
N TRP A 156 -13.74 5.64 15.48
CA TRP A 156 -12.82 5.45 14.36
C TRP A 156 -11.90 4.25 14.63
N ARG A 157 -11.48 3.57 13.56
CA ARG A 157 -10.72 2.32 13.66
C ARG A 157 -9.27 2.53 13.25
N TYR A 158 -8.38 2.39 14.22
CA TYR A 158 -6.95 2.54 14.05
C TYR A 158 -6.21 1.40 14.74
N TYR A 159 -5.46 0.62 13.96
CA TYR A 159 -4.77 -0.58 14.38
C TYR A 159 -3.26 -0.35 14.25
N PRO A 160 -2.59 0.07 15.34
CA PRO A 160 -1.14 0.12 15.35
C PRO A 160 -0.59 -1.31 15.36
N ILE A 161 0.38 -1.53 14.48
CA ILE A 161 1.12 -2.77 14.31
C ILE A 161 2.58 -2.42 14.56
N ASN A 162 3.05 -2.74 15.77
CA ASN A 162 4.40 -2.41 16.23
C ASN A 162 5.42 -3.41 15.64
N ALA A 163 5.52 -3.42 14.32
CA ALA A 163 6.36 -4.30 13.53
C ALA A 163 6.72 -3.61 12.21
N GLY A 164 7.87 -4.00 11.65
CA GLY A 164 8.28 -3.55 10.33
C GLY A 164 7.61 -4.38 9.24
N VAL A 165 7.89 -4.01 8.00
CA VAL A 165 7.51 -4.79 6.83
C VAL A 165 8.75 -5.12 6.00
N GLY A 166 8.72 -6.28 5.35
CA GLY A 166 9.78 -6.77 4.50
C GLY A 166 9.23 -7.60 3.33
N ASP A 167 10.14 -8.19 2.57
CA ASP A 167 9.85 -9.16 1.51
C ASP A 167 9.86 -10.62 2.03
N ALA A 168 10.05 -10.81 3.34
CA ALA A 168 9.98 -12.07 4.06
C ALA A 168 9.51 -11.83 5.51
N ASP A 169 8.78 -12.79 6.07
CA ASP A 169 8.44 -12.81 7.49
C ASP A 169 9.72 -13.14 8.28
N GLY A 170 9.91 -12.47 9.42
CA GLY A 170 11.04 -12.78 10.29
C GLY A 170 11.39 -11.67 11.26
N SER A 171 12.68 -11.42 11.42
CA SER A 171 13.19 -10.31 12.22
C SER A 171 14.34 -9.64 11.48
N LEU A 172 14.35 -8.32 11.48
CA LEU A 172 15.44 -7.50 10.94
C LEU A 172 16.04 -6.63 12.04
N THR A 173 17.31 -6.28 11.87
CA THR A 173 17.96 -5.26 12.69
C THR A 173 17.61 -3.89 12.12
N PHE A 174 17.06 -3.03 12.96
CA PHE A 174 16.89 -1.60 12.67
C PHE A 174 17.87 -0.78 13.49
N TYR A 175 18.14 0.43 13.03
CA TYR A 175 19.08 1.38 13.63
C TYR A 175 18.39 2.73 13.78
N HIS A 176 18.57 3.36 14.95
CA HIS A 176 18.15 4.73 15.20
C HIS A 176 19.03 5.72 14.43
N VAL A 177 18.41 6.66 13.70
CA VAL A 177 19.10 7.64 12.85
C VAL A 177 18.90 9.04 13.39
N GLY A 178 19.77 9.44 14.33
CA GLY A 178 19.78 10.80 14.84
C GLY A 178 18.84 11.00 16.02
N ASP A 179 17.75 11.75 15.82
CA ASP A 179 16.72 11.94 16.85
C ASP A 179 15.74 10.76 16.87
N ASP A 180 14.77 10.78 17.80
CA ASP A 180 13.85 9.68 18.07
C ASP A 180 12.90 9.33 16.88
N LEU A 181 12.97 10.08 15.76
CA LEU A 181 12.09 9.96 14.60
C LEU A 181 12.64 9.05 13.49
N GLY A 182 13.96 8.89 13.39
CA GLY A 182 14.59 8.16 12.29
C GLY A 182 14.88 6.69 12.64
N PHE A 183 14.40 5.74 11.83
CA PHE A 183 14.57 4.31 12.09
C PHE A 183 14.69 3.48 10.80
N THR A 184 15.85 2.90 10.53
CA THR A 184 16.16 2.26 9.23
C THR A 184 16.90 0.93 9.39
N THR A 185 16.85 0.07 8.37
CA THR A 185 17.67 -1.14 8.30
C THR A 185 19.12 -0.87 7.85
N LEU A 186 19.41 0.34 7.36
CA LEU A 186 20.73 0.73 6.88
C LEU A 186 21.65 1.24 8.00
N LYS A 187 22.58 0.39 8.43
CA LYS A 187 23.60 0.78 9.42
C LYS A 187 24.45 1.99 8.99
N SER A 188 24.67 2.18 7.68
CA SER A 188 25.43 3.32 7.14
C SER A 188 24.77 4.67 7.40
N SER A 189 23.46 4.69 7.72
CA SER A 189 22.72 5.92 8.02
C SER A 189 23.02 6.48 9.41
N CYS A 190 23.63 5.71 10.33
CA CYS A 190 23.99 6.21 11.66
C CYS A 190 25.06 7.32 11.59
N ARG A 191 24.85 8.43 12.28
CA ARG A 191 25.81 9.56 12.29
C ARG A 191 26.86 9.49 13.40
N LYS A 192 26.57 8.88 14.55
CA LYS A 192 27.50 8.82 15.71
C LYS A 192 27.45 7.48 16.43
N GLU A 193 26.31 7.15 17.04
CA GLU A 193 26.09 5.90 17.76
C GLU A 193 24.98 5.12 17.02
N CYS A 194 25.23 3.86 16.69
CA CYS A 194 24.23 2.98 16.11
C CYS A 194 23.55 2.19 17.24
N ILE A 195 22.50 2.76 17.82
CA ILE A 195 21.60 1.98 18.66
C ILE A 195 20.79 1.10 17.73
N SER A 196 20.88 -0.22 17.93
CA SER A 196 20.22 -1.20 17.08
C SER A 196 19.17 -1.99 17.83
N GLU A 197 18.10 -2.35 17.14
CA GLU A 197 17.01 -3.13 17.69
C GLU A 197 16.60 -4.26 16.76
N GLN A 198 16.28 -5.42 17.34
CA GLN A 198 15.67 -6.52 16.61
C GLN A 198 14.16 -6.31 16.58
N VAL A 199 13.62 -6.10 15.39
CA VAL A 199 12.19 -5.88 15.20
C VAL A 199 11.61 -7.02 14.39
N HIS A 200 10.40 -7.45 14.74
CA HIS A 200 9.65 -8.38 13.92
C HIS A 200 9.25 -7.70 12.62
N VAL A 201 9.38 -8.41 11.50
CA VAL A 201 8.91 -7.95 10.20
C VAL A 201 7.90 -8.92 9.62
N TYR A 202 6.83 -8.37 9.07
CA TYR A 202 5.89 -9.13 8.25
C TYR A 202 6.33 -9.09 6.79
N ARG A 203 6.22 -10.21 6.08
CA ARG A 203 6.14 -10.16 4.62
C ARG A 203 4.85 -9.48 4.24
N LEU A 204 4.95 -8.27 3.68
CA LEU A 204 3.77 -7.42 3.47
C LEU A 204 2.75 -8.08 2.52
N SER A 205 3.21 -8.77 1.48
CA SER A 205 2.33 -9.48 0.55
C SER A 205 1.51 -10.55 1.25
N ASP A 206 2.12 -11.38 2.10
CA ASP A 206 1.44 -12.44 2.85
C ASP A 206 0.48 -11.87 3.91
N TRP A 207 0.85 -10.76 4.57
CA TRP A 207 -0.05 -10.09 5.51
C TRP A 207 -1.29 -9.53 4.80
N ILE A 208 -1.14 -8.87 3.65
CA ILE A 208 -2.28 -8.33 2.88
C ILE A 208 -3.17 -9.47 2.39
N ASP A 209 -2.60 -10.56 1.87
CA ASP A 209 -3.36 -11.74 1.42
C ASP A 209 -4.16 -12.37 2.58
N ARG A 210 -3.54 -12.48 3.75
CA ARG A 210 -4.19 -13.05 4.94
C ARG A 210 -5.27 -12.14 5.50
N GLU A 211 -4.98 -10.86 5.69
CA GLU A 211 -5.81 -9.96 6.51
C GLU A 211 -6.76 -9.06 5.71
N VAL A 212 -6.44 -8.75 4.45
CA VAL A 212 -7.18 -7.77 3.64
C VAL A 212 -7.87 -8.42 2.45
N HIS A 213 -7.21 -9.34 1.76
CA HIS A 213 -7.77 -10.03 0.61
C HIS A 213 -8.99 -10.84 1.02
N GLY A 214 -10.10 -10.68 0.27
CA GLY A 214 -11.36 -11.37 0.54
C GLY A 214 -12.02 -10.99 1.88
N ARG A 215 -11.62 -9.88 2.52
CA ARG A 215 -12.26 -9.40 3.76
C ARG A 215 -13.77 -9.25 3.60
N GLU A 216 -14.50 -9.43 4.69
CA GLU A 216 -15.93 -9.17 4.74
C GLU A 216 -16.20 -7.67 4.73
N VAL A 217 -16.61 -7.15 3.57
CA VAL A 217 -17.02 -5.76 3.43
C VAL A 217 -18.45 -5.62 3.99
N PRO A 218 -18.71 -4.66 4.90
CA PRO A 218 -20.05 -4.47 5.45
C PRO A 218 -21.03 -4.04 4.34
N ALA A 219 -22.24 -4.59 4.37
CA ALA A 219 -23.29 -4.28 3.39
C ALA A 219 -23.78 -2.82 3.46
N THR A 220 -23.64 -2.20 4.62
CA THR A 220 -23.99 -0.81 4.88
C THR A 220 -22.78 -0.03 5.33
N LYS A 221 -22.64 1.20 4.83
CA LYS A 221 -21.63 2.17 5.24
C LYS A 221 -22.29 3.37 5.94
N PHE A 222 -21.53 4.12 6.72
CA PHE A 222 -21.99 5.31 7.44
C PHE A 222 -22.03 6.56 6.54
N SER A 223 -21.12 6.65 5.58
CA SER A 223 -21.07 7.73 4.59
C SER A 223 -22.23 7.69 3.60
N ASN A 224 -22.52 8.84 2.99
CA ASN A 224 -23.59 8.96 2.00
C ASN A 224 -23.21 8.26 0.67
N ASP A 225 -24.19 7.70 -0.02
CA ASP A 225 -24.05 7.01 -1.32
C ASP A 225 -23.72 7.94 -2.50
N LEU A 226 -23.60 9.26 -2.25
CA LEU A 226 -23.22 10.23 -3.28
C LEU A 226 -21.83 9.99 -3.88
N PHE A 227 -20.93 9.33 -3.15
CA PHE A 227 -19.64 8.90 -3.69
C PHE A 227 -19.72 7.46 -4.21
N GLN A 228 -19.63 7.32 -5.55
CA GLN A 228 -19.93 6.08 -6.27
C GLN A 228 -18.79 5.05 -6.30
N LYS A 229 -17.61 5.35 -5.75
CA LYS A 229 -16.56 4.34 -5.68
C LYS A 229 -16.90 3.36 -4.56
N GLY A 230 -16.87 2.06 -4.88
CA GLY A 230 -17.04 0.99 -3.91
C GLY A 230 -15.91 0.93 -2.87
N PRO A 231 -15.83 -0.16 -2.09
CA PRO A 231 -14.74 -0.43 -1.15
C PRO A 231 -13.36 -0.21 -1.79
N ARG A 232 -12.42 0.37 -1.03
CA ARG A 232 -11.07 0.68 -1.50
C ARG A 232 -10.01 0.25 -0.50
N VAL A 233 -8.84 -0.12 -1.02
CA VAL A 233 -7.62 -0.32 -0.26
C VAL A 233 -6.57 0.65 -0.78
N VAL A 234 -6.15 1.58 0.08
CA VAL A 234 -5.10 2.56 -0.23
C VAL A 234 -3.90 2.26 0.64
N MET A 235 -2.70 2.44 0.12
CA MET A 235 -1.46 2.23 0.86
C MET A 235 -0.55 3.45 0.75
N LYS A 236 0.02 3.87 1.87
CA LYS A 236 1.23 4.70 1.93
C LYS A 236 2.40 3.77 2.19
N MET A 237 3.50 3.94 1.47
CA MET A 237 4.75 3.21 1.70
C MET A 237 5.91 4.21 1.73
N ASP A 238 6.40 4.49 2.91
CA ASP A 238 7.74 5.04 3.11
C ASP A 238 8.29 4.37 4.36
N ILE A 239 9.28 3.51 4.14
CA ILE A 239 9.88 2.52 5.03
C ILE A 239 11.40 2.56 4.92
N GLU A 240 11.94 3.77 4.75
CA GLU A 240 13.35 4.10 4.97
C GLU A 240 14.31 3.14 4.24
N MET A 241 14.17 3.07 2.91
CA MET A 241 14.92 2.25 1.94
C MET A 241 14.47 0.80 1.77
N MET A 242 13.50 0.31 2.54
CA MET A 242 12.96 -1.04 2.34
C MET A 242 12.03 -1.14 1.12
N GLU A 243 11.67 -0.04 0.46
CA GLU A 243 10.83 -0.04 -0.75
C GLU A 243 11.46 -0.85 -1.89
N TRP A 244 12.79 -0.87 -1.95
CA TRP A 244 13.57 -1.63 -2.92
C TRP A 244 13.39 -3.14 -2.82
N LEU A 245 12.96 -3.64 -1.66
CA LEU A 245 12.69 -5.06 -1.44
C LEU A 245 11.18 -5.32 -1.41
N VAL A 246 10.43 -4.47 -0.71
CA VAL A 246 9.00 -4.68 -0.48
C VAL A 246 8.17 -4.42 -1.75
N LEU A 247 8.41 -3.33 -2.49
CA LEU A 247 7.59 -3.03 -3.68
C LEU A 247 7.72 -4.14 -4.76
N PRO A 248 8.93 -4.63 -5.11
CA PRO A 248 9.05 -5.75 -6.03
C PRO A 248 8.36 -7.05 -5.55
N ASP A 249 8.37 -7.34 -4.25
CA ASP A 249 7.68 -8.53 -3.71
C ASP A 249 6.16 -8.42 -3.82
N ILE A 250 5.56 -7.27 -3.46
CA ILE A 250 4.11 -7.07 -3.60
C ILE A 250 3.66 -7.00 -5.07
N VAL A 251 4.54 -6.58 -5.98
CA VAL A 251 4.30 -6.68 -7.43
C VAL A 251 4.35 -8.13 -7.88
N ARG A 252 5.41 -8.88 -7.54
CA ARG A 252 5.63 -10.27 -7.98
C ARG A 252 4.58 -11.23 -7.42
N SER A 253 4.12 -11.02 -6.19
CA SER A 253 3.05 -11.80 -5.57
C SER A 253 1.67 -11.53 -6.19
N GLY A 254 1.53 -10.46 -6.99
CA GLY A 254 0.26 -10.03 -7.59
C GLY A 254 -0.66 -9.25 -6.64
N VAL A 255 -0.31 -9.15 -5.36
CA VAL A 255 -1.09 -8.47 -4.32
C VAL A 255 -1.33 -7.01 -4.67
N LEU A 256 -0.33 -6.31 -5.22
CA LEU A 256 -0.45 -4.91 -5.61
C LEU A 256 -1.66 -4.71 -6.55
N CYS A 257 -1.63 -5.37 -7.71
CA CYS A 257 -2.65 -5.21 -8.74
C CYS A 257 -4.02 -5.82 -8.35
N ARG A 258 -4.03 -6.87 -7.52
CA ARG A 258 -5.25 -7.56 -7.11
C ARG A 258 -6.00 -6.79 -6.02
N ASP A 259 -5.30 -6.31 -5.00
CA ASP A 259 -5.92 -5.82 -3.77
C ASP A 259 -5.81 -4.31 -3.59
N ILE A 260 -4.71 -3.68 -4.01
CA ILE A 260 -4.43 -2.26 -3.76
C ILE A 260 -4.99 -1.37 -4.88
N ASP A 261 -5.88 -0.44 -4.53
CA ASP A 261 -6.46 0.54 -5.46
C ASP A 261 -5.55 1.74 -5.70
N ALA A 262 -4.79 2.16 -4.69
CA ALA A 262 -3.78 3.19 -4.84
C ALA A 262 -2.60 3.00 -3.88
N LEU A 263 -1.41 3.33 -4.37
CA LEU A 263 -0.17 3.35 -3.61
C LEU A 263 0.42 4.76 -3.70
N MET A 264 0.69 5.38 -2.57
CA MET A 264 1.55 6.57 -2.46
C MET A 264 2.82 6.24 -1.68
N GLY A 265 3.93 6.92 -1.95
CA GLY A 265 5.19 6.62 -1.26
C GLY A 265 6.44 7.31 -1.82
N GLU A 266 7.61 6.96 -1.31
CA GLU A 266 8.91 7.47 -1.76
C GLU A 266 9.94 6.34 -1.91
N PHE A 267 10.88 6.47 -2.86
CA PHE A 267 12.05 5.59 -2.98
C PHE A 267 13.32 6.18 -2.31
N HIS A 268 13.17 7.19 -1.46
CA HIS A 268 14.26 7.83 -0.70
C HIS A 268 15.49 8.23 -1.55
N LEU A 269 15.25 8.70 -2.79
CA LEU A 269 16.30 8.87 -3.80
C LEU A 269 17.11 10.17 -3.64
N GLU A 270 16.45 11.32 -3.57
CA GLU A 270 17.10 12.63 -3.81
C GLU A 270 17.98 13.12 -2.65
N ILE A 271 17.56 12.91 -1.40
CA ILE A 271 18.25 13.47 -0.23
C ILE A 271 19.38 12.56 0.26
N GLN A 272 19.46 11.32 -0.23
CA GLN A 272 20.30 10.26 0.32
C GLN A 272 21.43 9.80 -0.63
N TRP A 273 21.85 10.65 -1.58
CA TRP A 273 22.93 10.31 -2.53
C TRP A 273 24.26 9.90 -1.85
N PHE A 274 24.50 10.34 -0.61
CA PHE A 274 25.69 9.98 0.18
C PHE A 274 25.61 8.59 0.82
N LEU A 275 24.45 7.94 0.83
CA LEU A 275 24.27 6.57 1.33
C LEU A 275 24.70 5.51 0.32
N TYR A 276 24.93 5.89 -0.94
CA TYR A 276 25.39 4.95 -1.97
C TYR A 276 26.89 4.62 -1.79
N PRO A 277 27.29 3.35 -2.05
CA PRO A 277 26.46 2.24 -2.48
C PRO A 277 25.59 1.68 -1.34
N ILE A 278 24.32 1.41 -1.64
CA ILE A 278 23.39 0.78 -0.70
C ILE A 278 23.44 -0.73 -0.94
N HIS A 279 23.76 -1.48 0.11
CA HIS A 279 23.87 -2.93 0.04
C HIS A 279 22.77 -3.58 0.88
N PHE A 280 22.01 -4.48 0.25
CA PHE A 280 21.03 -5.33 0.92
C PHE A 280 21.62 -6.74 1.03
N PRO A 281 22.34 -7.06 2.13
CA PRO A 281 23.17 -8.28 2.22
C PRO A 281 22.36 -9.56 2.06
N ASP A 282 21.13 -9.59 2.58
CA ASP A 282 20.28 -10.77 2.53
C ASP A 282 19.61 -11.00 1.16
N ARG A 283 19.79 -10.09 0.19
CA ARG A 283 19.07 -10.10 -1.09
C ARG A 283 19.97 -9.98 -2.32
N ASN A 284 21.29 -9.98 -2.13
CA ASN A 284 22.27 -9.82 -3.22
C ASN A 284 21.93 -8.64 -4.16
N LEU A 285 21.37 -7.57 -3.59
CA LEU A 285 21.03 -6.35 -4.28
C LEU A 285 21.98 -5.27 -3.79
N THR A 286 22.61 -4.58 -4.74
CA THR A 286 23.42 -3.40 -4.46
C THR A 286 22.99 -2.31 -5.40
N LEU A 287 22.62 -1.15 -4.87
CA LEU A 287 22.40 0.06 -5.66
C LEU A 287 23.71 0.84 -5.61
N HIS A 288 24.42 0.95 -6.74
CA HIS A 288 25.75 1.53 -6.74
C HIS A 288 25.73 3.05 -6.69
N ASN A 289 24.71 3.67 -7.26
CA ASN A 289 24.56 5.12 -7.29
C ASN A 289 23.11 5.54 -7.54
N TYR A 290 22.85 6.83 -7.34
CA TYR A 290 21.56 7.47 -7.56
C TYR A 290 20.99 7.24 -8.96
N THR A 291 21.82 7.30 -10.01
CA THR A 291 21.37 7.14 -11.40
C THR A 291 20.83 5.74 -11.64
N GLU A 292 21.56 4.72 -11.19
CA GLU A 292 21.12 3.33 -11.28
C GLU A 292 19.81 3.10 -10.52
N ALA A 293 19.72 3.60 -9.29
CA ALA A 293 18.50 3.50 -8.50
C ALA A 293 17.32 4.19 -9.20
N THR A 294 17.51 5.39 -9.73
CA THR A 294 16.45 6.10 -10.48
C THR A 294 15.97 5.30 -11.68
N VAL A 295 16.88 4.71 -12.47
CA VAL A 295 16.52 3.85 -13.61
C VAL A 295 15.73 2.63 -13.13
N LEU A 296 16.19 1.96 -12.06
CA LEU A 296 15.51 0.78 -11.53
C LEU A 296 14.10 1.10 -11.01
N LYS A 297 13.93 2.25 -10.33
CA LYS A 297 12.62 2.76 -9.94
C LYS A 297 11.74 2.95 -11.16
N ASP A 298 12.21 3.69 -12.16
CA ASP A 298 11.40 4.02 -13.34
C ASP A 298 11.02 2.77 -14.14
N GLU A 299 11.92 1.78 -14.24
CA GLU A 299 11.61 0.49 -14.84
C GLU A 299 10.57 -0.30 -14.04
N LEU A 300 10.67 -0.32 -12.71
CA LEU A 300 9.69 -1.00 -11.85
C LEU A 300 8.31 -0.35 -11.97
N LEU A 301 8.24 0.98 -11.86
CA LEU A 301 6.97 1.72 -11.98
C LEU A 301 6.38 1.58 -13.38
N GLY A 302 7.21 1.70 -14.42
CA GLY A 302 6.78 1.51 -15.81
C GLY A 302 6.24 0.12 -16.08
N LYS A 303 6.81 -0.93 -15.46
CA LYS A 303 6.27 -2.29 -15.53
C LYS A 303 4.90 -2.41 -14.88
N ILE A 304 4.68 -1.75 -13.74
CA ILE A 304 3.37 -1.78 -13.07
C ILE A 304 2.33 -1.08 -13.95
N GLU A 305 2.63 0.10 -14.47
CA GLU A 305 1.73 0.86 -15.36
C GLU A 305 1.39 0.09 -16.65
N GLN A 306 2.33 -0.69 -17.18
CA GLN A 306 2.13 -1.51 -18.38
C GLN A 306 1.48 -2.86 -18.08
N THR A 307 1.30 -3.24 -16.81
CA THR A 307 0.71 -4.54 -16.44
C THR A 307 -0.80 -4.54 -16.77
N PRO A 308 -1.26 -5.40 -17.69
CA PRO A 308 -2.67 -5.44 -18.06
C PRO A 308 -3.56 -5.73 -16.84
N ASN A 309 -4.68 -5.00 -16.73
CA ASN A 309 -5.65 -5.14 -15.64
C ASN A 309 -5.13 -4.80 -14.24
N CYS A 310 -3.95 -4.20 -14.10
CA CYS A 310 -3.52 -3.66 -12.81
C CYS A 310 -4.37 -2.43 -12.46
N LYS A 311 -5.16 -2.52 -11.39
CA LYS A 311 -6.06 -1.43 -10.98
C LYS A 311 -5.37 -0.31 -10.19
N THR A 312 -4.16 -0.58 -9.70
CA THR A 312 -3.45 0.27 -8.75
C THR A 312 -3.00 1.58 -9.40
N GLN A 313 -3.38 2.69 -8.77
CA GLN A 313 -2.87 4.01 -9.13
C GLN A 313 -1.64 4.33 -8.27
N ILE A 314 -0.52 4.67 -8.89
CA ILE A 314 0.72 4.98 -8.16
C ILE A 314 0.95 6.50 -8.13
N ALA A 315 1.32 7.01 -6.95
CA ALA A 315 1.80 8.36 -6.75
C ALA A 315 3.07 8.34 -5.88
N MET A 316 4.25 8.38 -6.49
CA MET A 316 5.51 8.40 -5.74
C MET A 316 5.84 9.83 -5.27
N GLN A 317 5.04 10.33 -4.34
CA GLN A 317 5.20 11.62 -3.67
C GLN A 317 4.92 11.44 -2.19
N ASP A 318 5.76 12.03 -1.36
CA ASP A 318 5.64 12.02 0.10
C ASP A 318 5.19 13.39 0.64
N ASP A 319 4.44 13.38 1.75
CA ASP A 319 3.84 14.59 2.34
C ASP A 319 4.31 14.84 3.78
N GLU A 320 5.54 15.31 3.91
CA GLU A 320 6.19 15.61 5.20
C GLU A 320 5.87 17.03 5.74
N THR A 321 4.77 17.64 5.29
CA THR A 321 4.41 19.04 5.60
C THR A 321 4.21 19.32 7.10
N HIS A 322 4.11 18.26 7.93
CA HIS A 322 3.82 18.32 9.36
C HIS A 322 4.69 17.37 10.22
N GLY A 323 5.99 17.23 9.92
CA GLY A 323 6.88 16.26 10.59
C GLY A 323 7.01 16.31 12.12
N ASN A 324 6.66 17.42 12.80
CA ASN A 324 6.79 17.55 14.27
C ASN A 324 5.47 17.46 15.05
N ASP A 325 4.37 17.07 14.39
CA ASP A 325 3.00 17.10 14.92
C ASP A 325 2.71 18.16 16.01
N GLY A 326 2.27 19.35 15.61
CA GLY A 326 1.93 20.44 16.53
C GLY A 326 0.45 20.54 16.92
N VAL A 327 -0.39 19.58 16.53
CA VAL A 327 -1.85 19.68 16.66
C VAL A 327 -2.35 18.82 17.82
N PRO A 328 -3.19 19.34 18.74
CA PRO A 328 -3.80 18.52 19.79
C PRO A 328 -4.64 17.37 19.25
N TRP A 329 -4.83 16.32 20.06
CA TRP A 329 -5.75 15.24 19.73
C TRP A 329 -7.19 15.75 19.54
N PRO A 330 -7.96 15.17 18.59
CA PRO A 330 -9.35 15.50 18.42
C PRO A 330 -10.15 15.04 19.64
N LYS A 331 -11.29 15.70 19.87
CA LYS A 331 -12.21 15.37 20.96
C LYS A 331 -13.52 14.86 20.38
N PRO A 332 -14.19 13.88 21.02
CA PRO A 332 -15.55 13.51 20.65
C PRO A 332 -16.46 14.74 20.67
N SER A 333 -17.34 14.87 19.68
CA SER A 333 -18.42 15.86 19.72
C SER A 333 -19.30 15.57 20.94
N THR A 334 -19.32 16.52 21.88
CA THR A 334 -20.13 16.47 23.12
C THR A 334 -21.62 16.50 22.83
#